data_AF-A0A088BAS0-F1
#
_entry.id   AF-A0A088BAS0-F1
#
_cell.length_a   1.000
_cell.length_b   1.000
_cell.length_c   1.000
_cell.angle_alpha   90.00
_cell.angle_beta   90.00
_cell.angle_gamma   90.00
#
_symmetry.space_group_name_H-M   'P 1'
#
loop_
_entity.id
_entity.type
_entity.pdbx_description
1 polymer ?
#
loop_
_entity_poly.entity_id
_entity_poly.type
_entity_poly.pdbx_seq_one_letter_code
_entity_poly.pdbx_strand_id
1 'polypeptide(L)'
;WGATVITNMLSAIPWIGTDFVQFVWGGFSVNNATLNRFFSHMMTLHVPGSSNPLGLSANVDRVPMHPYYMFKDVFSIFVFYFPNTLGHSDNYIPANPMQTPPSMIVITSD
;
A
#
# COMPACT_ATOMS: atom_id res chain seq x y z
N TRP A 1 -13.13 -6.53 -7.40
CA TRP A 1 -12.88 -6.95 -8.80
C TRP A 1 -11.45 -6.76 -9.25
N GLY A 2 -10.83 -5.57 -9.13
CA GLY A 2 -9.42 -5.36 -9.50
C GLY A 2 -8.42 -6.30 -8.80
N ALA A 3 -8.64 -6.62 -7.52
CA ALA A 3 -7.80 -7.58 -6.80
C ALA A 3 -7.81 -8.99 -7.42
N THR A 4 -8.96 -9.45 -7.92
CA THR A 4 -9.11 -10.75 -8.61
C THR A 4 -8.35 -10.75 -9.93
N VAL A 5 -8.41 -9.67 -10.70
CA VAL A 5 -7.69 -9.56 -11.99
C VAL A 5 -6.18 -9.55 -11.77
N ILE A 6 -5.69 -8.73 -10.83
CA ILE A 6 -4.25 -8.58 -10.56
C ILE A 6 -3.66 -9.87 -9.98
N THR A 7 -4.38 -10.56 -9.08
CA THR A 7 -3.87 -11.81 -8.48
C THR A 7 -3.98 -13.00 -9.43
N ASN A 8 -4.95 -13.02 -10.34
CA ASN A 8 -4.99 -14.00 -11.43
C ASN A 8 -3.86 -13.82 -12.45
N MET A 9 -3.16 -12.69 -12.48
CA MET A 9 -1.92 -12.60 -13.26
C MET A 9 -0.78 -13.44 -12.65
N LEU A 10 -0.80 -13.68 -11.33
CA LEU A 10 0.22 -14.48 -10.64
C LEU A 10 0.00 -15.99 -10.78
N SER A 11 -1.22 -16.43 -11.11
CA SER A 11 -1.49 -17.84 -11.43
C SER A 11 -0.89 -18.28 -12.77
N ALA A 12 -0.40 -17.33 -13.58
CA ALA A 12 0.34 -17.62 -14.81
C ALA A 12 1.73 -18.25 -14.54
N ILE A 13 2.22 -18.24 -13.29
CA ILE A 13 3.48 -18.89 -12.92
C ILE A 13 3.25 -20.40 -12.77
N PRO A 14 3.92 -21.25 -13.57
CA PRO A 14 3.78 -22.69 -13.45
C PRO A 14 4.15 -23.16 -12.04
N TRP A 15 3.36 -24.11 -11.50
CA TRP A 15 3.67 -24.94 -10.34
C TRP A 15 3.53 -24.27 -8.97
N ILE A 16 3.78 -22.96 -8.87
CA ILE A 16 3.73 -22.22 -7.60
C ILE A 16 2.69 -21.09 -7.57
N GLY A 17 2.05 -20.78 -8.70
CA GLY A 17 1.16 -19.62 -8.83
C GLY A 17 -0.05 -19.64 -7.90
N THR A 18 -0.67 -20.81 -7.69
CA THR A 18 -1.86 -20.94 -6.82
C THR A 18 -1.54 -20.74 -5.34
N ASP A 19 -0.39 -21.24 -4.90
CA ASP A 19 0.04 -21.19 -3.50
C ASP A 19 0.51 -19.77 -3.13
N PHE A 20 1.12 -19.07 -4.08
CA PHE A 20 1.47 -17.66 -3.94
C PHE A 20 0.25 -16.74 -3.85
N VAL A 21 -0.80 -16.99 -4.64
CA VAL A 21 -2.05 -16.21 -4.55
C VAL A 21 -2.69 -16.35 -3.17
N GLN A 22 -2.73 -17.57 -2.62
CA GLN A 22 -3.25 -17.80 -1.26
C GLN A 22 -2.36 -17.17 -0.17
N PHE A 23 -1.05 -17.12 -0.37
CA PHE A 23 -0.12 -16.42 0.52
C PHE A 23 -0.33 -14.89 0.49
N VAL A 24 -0.51 -14.31 -0.70
CA VAL A 24 -0.76 -12.86 -0.89
C VAL A 24 -2.13 -12.46 -0.35
N TRP A 25 -3.13 -13.33 -0.45
CA TRP A 25 -4.45 -13.12 0.15
C TRP A 25 -4.44 -13.14 1.67
N GLY A 26 -3.30 -13.51 2.28
CA GLY A 26 -2.98 -13.21 3.67
C GLY A 26 -3.96 -13.83 4.66
N GLY A 27 -3.65 -15.04 5.11
CA GLY A 27 -4.47 -15.77 6.09
C GLY A 27 -4.91 -15.01 7.36
N PHE A 28 -5.81 -15.67 8.09
CA PHE A 28 -6.94 -15.17 8.90
C PHE A 28 -6.76 -14.22 10.10
N SER A 29 -5.59 -13.64 10.42
CA SER A 29 -5.58 -12.57 11.44
C SER A 29 -4.29 -11.76 11.49
N VAL A 30 -4.42 -10.51 11.92
CA VAL A 30 -3.32 -9.73 12.49
C VAL A 30 -2.81 -10.51 13.71
N ASN A 31 -1.60 -11.06 13.61
CA ASN A 31 -0.97 -11.88 14.64
C ASN A 31 0.43 -11.32 14.95
N ASN A 32 1.17 -11.93 15.86
CA ASN A 32 2.55 -11.58 16.20
C ASN A 32 3.47 -11.45 14.96
N ALA A 33 3.19 -12.20 13.90
CA ALA A 33 3.93 -12.13 12.64
C ALA A 33 3.78 -10.78 11.90
N THR A 34 2.58 -10.18 11.86
CA THR A 34 2.40 -8.85 11.24
C THR A 34 3.02 -7.77 12.11
N LEU A 35 2.88 -7.86 13.44
CA LEU A 35 3.50 -6.93 14.38
C LEU A 35 5.04 -6.95 14.28
N ASN A 36 5.65 -8.13 14.23
CA ASN A 36 7.10 -8.28 14.04
C ASN A 36 7.58 -7.72 12.69
N ARG A 37 6.77 -7.79 11.62
CA ARG A 37 7.10 -7.17 10.33
C ARG A 37 7.08 -5.65 10.40
N PHE A 38 6.12 -5.05 11.10
CA PHE A 38 6.09 -3.61 11.30
C PHE A 38 7.26 -3.11 12.15
N PHE A 39 7.56 -3.80 13.25
CA PHE A 39 8.74 -3.46 14.06
C PHE A 39 10.04 -3.67 13.32
N SER A 40 10.18 -4.78 12.58
CA SER A 40 11.34 -5.02 11.72
C SER A 40 11.48 -3.91 10.68
N HIS A 41 10.39 -3.48 10.06
CA HIS A 41 10.42 -2.43 9.04
C HIS A 41 10.85 -1.08 9.64
N MET A 42 10.29 -0.68 10.78
CA MET A 42 10.70 0.54 11.49
C MET A 42 12.17 0.48 11.93
N MET A 43 12.62 -0.64 12.47
CA MET A 43 14.02 -0.81 12.87
C MET A 43 14.98 -0.76 11.67
N THR A 44 14.61 -1.32 10.52
CA THR A 44 15.43 -1.26 9.30
C THR A 44 15.58 0.16 8.75
N LEU A 45 14.62 1.05 9.02
CA LEU A 45 14.72 2.46 8.66
C LEU A 45 15.40 3.30 9.75
N HIS A 46 15.26 2.92 11.02
CA HIS A 46 15.79 3.69 12.15
C HIS A 46 17.33 3.66 12.22
N VAL A 47 17.95 2.51 11.95
CA VAL A 47 19.42 2.35 12.04
C VAL A 47 20.17 3.18 10.99
N PRO A 48 19.87 3.07 9.67
CA PRO A 48 20.50 3.91 8.66
C PRO A 48 19.91 5.33 8.57
N GLY A 49 18.67 5.53 9.01
CA GLY A 49 17.92 6.77 8.82
C GLY A 49 17.26 6.86 7.43
N SER A 50 16.42 7.87 7.23
CA SER A 50 15.79 8.13 5.94
C SER A 50 16.79 8.72 4.93
N SER A 51 16.59 8.39 3.65
CA SER A 51 17.29 9.06 2.56
C SER A 51 16.69 10.44 2.27
N ASN A 52 17.37 11.24 1.45
CA ASN A 52 16.88 12.54 0.97
C ASN A 52 16.77 12.55 -0.57
N PRO A 53 16.00 13.50 -1.15
CA PRO A 53 15.76 13.56 -2.59
C PRO A 53 17.02 13.70 -3.47
N LEU A 54 18.13 14.15 -2.89
CA LEU A 54 19.40 14.32 -3.59
C LEU A 54 20.25 13.04 -3.56
N GLY A 55 19.85 12.02 -2.78
CA GLY A 55 20.59 10.76 -2.64
C GLY A 55 21.97 10.91 -1.97
N LEU A 56 22.25 12.07 -1.39
CA LEU A 56 23.51 12.37 -0.71
C LEU A 56 23.44 12.03 0.78
N SER A 57 24.56 12.06 1.48
CA SER A 57 24.56 11.86 2.94
C SER A 57 23.78 12.98 3.64
N ALA A 58 22.73 12.63 4.37
CA ALA A 58 21.95 13.56 5.19
C ALA A 58 22.66 13.96 6.51
N ASN A 59 23.86 13.44 6.79
CA ASN A 59 24.53 13.62 8.09
C ASN A 59 24.95 15.07 8.37
N VAL A 60 25.11 15.87 7.32
CA VAL A 60 25.57 17.26 7.43
C VAL A 60 24.44 18.21 7.83
N ASP A 61 23.19 17.88 7.49
CA ASP A 61 22.02 18.71 7.75
C ASP A 61 20.82 17.84 8.18
N ARG A 62 20.80 17.49 9.47
CA ARG A 62 19.68 16.76 10.09
C ARG A 62 18.85 17.70 10.94
N VAL A 63 17.56 17.75 10.68
CA VAL A 63 16.58 18.43 11.53
C VAL A 63 15.82 17.43 12.40
N PRO A 64 15.44 17.81 13.64
CA PRO A 64 14.71 16.91 14.54
C PRO A 64 13.29 16.62 14.03
N MET A 65 12.77 15.42 14.36
CA MET A 65 11.41 14.97 14.01
C MET A 65 10.33 15.94 14.53
N HIS A 66 10.47 16.36 15.79
CA HIS A 66 9.63 17.37 16.40
C HIS A 66 10.39 18.71 16.43
N PRO A 67 9.78 19.83 16.00
CA PRO A 67 8.40 19.99 15.55
C PRO A 67 8.18 19.81 14.03
N TYR A 68 9.25 19.82 13.23
CA TYR A 68 9.19 20.05 11.79
C TYR A 68 8.39 18.99 11.00
N TYR A 69 8.74 17.72 11.15
CA TYR A 69 8.08 16.64 10.42
C TYR A 69 6.66 16.38 10.95
N MET A 70 6.44 16.57 12.25
CA MET A 70 5.10 16.49 12.86
C MET A 70 4.13 17.50 12.23
N PHE A 71 4.53 18.77 12.10
CA PHE A 71 3.68 19.77 11.45
C PHE A 71 3.49 19.49 9.96
N LYS A 72 4.55 19.06 9.25
CA LYS A 72 4.45 18.65 7.84
C LYS A 72 3.42 17.54 7.65
N ASP A 73 3.43 16.53 8.50
CA ASP A 73 2.50 15.40 8.43
C ASP A 73 1.06 15.85 8.73
N VAL A 74 0.87 16.80 9.65
CA VAL A 74 -0.44 17.42 9.91
C VAL A 74 -0.94 18.26 8.72
N PHE A 75 -0.08 18.99 8.01
CA PHE A 75 -0.50 19.70 6.79
C PHE A 75 -0.81 18.75 5.64
N SER A 76 -0.17 17.57 5.61
CA SER A 76 -0.47 16.52 4.63
C SER A 76 -1.85 15.87 4.83
N ILE A 77 -2.60 16.27 5.87
CA ILE A 77 -3.97 15.83 6.15
C ILE A 77 -4.97 16.17 5.03
N PHE A 78 -4.58 16.93 4.00
CA PHE A 78 -5.38 17.08 2.76
C PHE A 78 -5.95 15.76 2.22
N VAL A 79 -5.20 14.66 2.33
CA VAL A 79 -5.68 13.30 2.01
C VAL A 79 -6.87 12.86 2.89
N PHE A 80 -6.95 13.30 4.14
CA PHE A 80 -8.08 13.03 5.04
C PHE A 80 -9.25 14.01 4.85
N TYR A 81 -9.03 15.24 4.38
CA TYR A 81 -10.12 16.20 4.15
C TYR A 81 -10.87 15.95 2.85
N PHE A 82 -10.21 15.41 1.83
CA PHE A 82 -10.81 15.07 0.53
C PHE A 82 -10.43 13.66 0.07
N PRO A 83 -10.79 12.61 0.83
CA PRO A 83 -10.30 11.25 0.62
C PRO A 83 -10.82 10.60 -0.67
N ASN A 84 -11.94 11.09 -1.19
CA ASN A 84 -12.69 10.41 -2.24
C ASN A 84 -12.65 11.16 -3.57
N THR A 85 -11.95 12.28 -3.66
CA THR A 85 -11.88 13.10 -4.90
C THR A 85 -11.16 12.38 -6.03
N LEU A 86 -10.25 11.47 -5.71
CA LEU A 86 -9.55 10.58 -6.64
C LEU A 86 -10.08 9.14 -6.59
N GLY A 87 -11.16 8.89 -5.85
CA GLY A 87 -11.78 7.57 -5.69
C GLY A 87 -12.83 7.27 -6.76
N HIS A 88 -13.12 5.99 -6.97
CA HIS A 88 -14.22 5.55 -7.83
C HIS A 88 -15.45 5.24 -6.98
N SER A 89 -16.63 5.78 -7.34
CA SER A 89 -17.89 5.59 -6.58
C SER A 89 -18.25 4.11 -6.38
N ASP A 90 -17.93 3.26 -7.36
CA ASP A 90 -18.22 1.82 -7.31
C ASP A 90 -17.44 1.07 -6.21
N ASN A 91 -16.37 1.65 -5.67
CA ASN A 91 -15.63 1.07 -4.54
C ASN A 91 -16.35 1.26 -3.18
N TYR A 92 -17.47 2.00 -3.13
CA TYR A 92 -18.32 2.15 -1.94
C TYR A 92 -19.51 1.19 -1.91
N ILE A 93 -19.78 0.46 -2.99
CA ILE A 93 -20.82 -0.57 -3.05
C ILE A 93 -20.18 -1.93 -2.70
N PRO A 94 -20.77 -2.75 -1.81
CA PRO A 94 -20.25 -4.07 -1.51
C PRO A 94 -20.07 -4.89 -2.78
N ALA A 95 -18.87 -5.47 -2.95
CA ALA A 95 -18.56 -6.26 -4.13
C ALA A 95 -19.50 -7.47 -4.22
N ASN A 96 -20.21 -7.62 -5.34
CA ASN A 96 -21.02 -8.80 -5.63
C ASN A 96 -20.24 -9.73 -6.56
N PRO A 97 -19.75 -10.91 -6.13
CA PRO A 97 -18.97 -11.84 -6.97
C PRO A 97 -19.70 -12.42 -8.19
N MET A 98 -21.00 -12.18 -8.34
CA MET A 98 -21.79 -12.63 -9.48
C MET A 98 -22.07 -11.51 -10.50
N GLN A 99 -21.68 -10.26 -10.19
CA GLN A 99 -21.98 -9.10 -11.02
C GLN A 99 -20.83 -8.09 -11.07
N THR A 100 -20.24 -7.95 -12.26
CA THR A 100 -19.26 -6.89 -12.55
C THR A 100 -19.98 -5.57 -12.85
N PRO A 101 -19.63 -4.44 -12.19
CA PRO A 101 -20.19 -3.13 -12.51
C PRO A 101 -19.86 -2.71 -13.95
N PRO A 102 -20.80 -2.11 -14.69
CA PRO A 102 -20.57 -1.66 -16.08
C PRO A 102 -19.62 -0.46 -16.19
N SER A 103 -19.42 0.31 -15.12
CA SER A 103 -18.48 1.45 -15.01
C SER A 103 -17.05 1.03 -14.62
N MET A 104 -16.73 -0.27 -14.68
CA MET A 104 -15.40 -0.76 -14.38
C MET A 104 -14.38 -0.24 -15.41
N ILE A 105 -13.44 0.58 -14.96
CA ILE A 105 -12.28 1.00 -15.76
C ILE A 105 -11.33 -0.20 -15.86
N VAL A 106 -11.35 -0.89 -16.99
CA VAL A 106 -10.32 -1.87 -17.36
C VAL A 106 -9.23 -1.10 -18.10
N ILE A 107 -7.98 -1.27 -17.67
CA ILE A 107 -6.80 -0.82 -18.43
C ILE A 107 -6.68 -1.73 -19.67
N THR A 108 -7.56 -1.52 -20.65
CA THR A 108 -7.35 -2.06 -21.99
C THR A 108 -6.45 -1.07 -22.71
N SER A 109 -5.28 -1.53 -23.15
CA SER A 109 -4.59 -0.89 -24.25
C SER A 109 -5.50 -0.96 -25.47
N ASP A 110 -5.89 0.18 -26.02
CA ASP A 110 -6.07 0.25 -27.47
C ASP A 110 -4.73 -0.09 -28.15
#